data_AF-A0A3G2JKY2-F1
#
_entry.id   AF-A0A3G2JKY2-F1
#
_cell.length_a   1.000
_cell.length_b   1.000
_cell.length_c   1.000
_cell.angle_alpha   90.00
_cell.angle_beta   90.00
_cell.angle_gamma   90.00
#
_symmetry.space_group_name_H-M   'P 1'
#
loop_
_entity.id
_entity.type
_entity.pdbx_description
1 polymer ?
#
loop_
_entity_poly.entity_id
_entity_poly.type
_entity_poly.pdbx_seq_one_letter_code
_entity_poly.pdbx_strand_id
1 'polypeptide(L)'
;MAADDAYARLAGTLERIQRASGRAELSEVLDSAHLSYETGIPETVVLTLLAGGRAVDISVAERVRQRLDFLRETRRRADGKRYALEEIAAAAGVTRQTMSEWRKKGIPGLESADRLRRFFSLPPGFFFADEPEALDEALQQRLQELESRSDPFAELRTPEILRLAARGLLSPTGVQAMAQWAEAVTRPVAQSVHKGGRGGEGLAS
;
A
#
# COMPACT_ATOMS: atom_id res chain seq x y z
N MET A 1 -23.85 -11.48 7.78
CA MET A 1 -22.69 -11.84 8.62
C MET A 1 -21.39 -11.55 7.87
N ALA A 2 -20.99 -12.33 6.85
CA ALA A 2 -19.72 -12.10 6.14
C ALA A 2 -19.57 -10.68 5.52
N ALA A 3 -20.64 -10.13 4.91
CA ALA A 3 -20.61 -8.77 4.36
C ALA A 3 -20.50 -7.70 5.46
N ASP A 4 -21.20 -7.86 6.59
CA ASP A 4 -21.08 -6.93 7.72
C ASP A 4 -19.68 -6.98 8.35
N ASP A 5 -19.07 -8.16 8.38
CA ASP A 5 -17.69 -8.33 8.83
C ASP A 5 -16.71 -7.59 7.90
N ALA A 6 -16.94 -7.59 6.59
CA ALA A 6 -16.12 -6.86 5.62
C ALA A 6 -16.22 -5.33 5.82
N TYR A 7 -17.42 -4.80 6.02
CA TYR A 7 -17.61 -3.38 6.35
C TYR A 7 -16.95 -3.00 7.67
N ALA A 8 -17.05 -3.85 8.70
CA ALA A 8 -16.40 -3.61 9.99
C ALA A 8 -14.87 -3.61 9.88
N ARG A 9 -14.29 -4.52 9.09
CA ARG A 9 -12.85 -4.53 8.80
C ARG A 9 -12.42 -3.25 8.09
N LEU A 10 -13.12 -2.87 7.02
CA LEU A 10 -12.84 -1.65 6.27
C LEU A 10 -12.89 -0.41 7.18
N ALA A 11 -13.93 -0.29 8.02
CA ALA A 11 -14.05 0.81 8.98
C ALA A 11 -12.83 0.86 9.94
N GLY A 12 -12.43 -0.28 10.49
CA GLY A 12 -11.23 -0.36 11.34
C GLY A 12 -9.94 0.05 10.62
N THR A 13 -9.81 -0.30 9.33
CA THR A 13 -8.66 0.10 8.49
C THR A 13 -8.66 1.60 8.24
N LEU A 14 -9.81 2.21 7.92
CA LEU A 14 -9.93 3.65 7.73
C LEU A 14 -9.60 4.43 9.02
N GLU A 15 -10.06 3.97 10.18
CA GLU A 15 -9.69 4.57 11.47
C GLU A 15 -8.18 4.51 11.74
N ARG A 16 -7.51 3.41 11.37
CA ARG A 16 -6.06 3.28 11.50
C ARG A 16 -5.33 4.21 10.55
N ILE A 17 -5.79 4.34 9.29
CA ILE A 17 -5.23 5.28 8.32
C ILE A 17 -5.40 6.73 8.80
N GLN A 18 -6.57 7.10 9.32
CA GLN A 18 -6.80 8.44 9.88
C GLN A 18 -5.85 8.72 11.05
N ARG A 19 -5.64 7.74 11.93
CA ARG A 19 -4.70 7.87 13.05
C ARG A 19 -3.25 8.02 12.58
N ALA A 20 -2.85 7.25 11.57
CA ALA A 20 -1.48 7.27 11.03
C ALA A 20 -1.18 8.55 10.20
N SER A 21 -2.21 9.13 9.57
CA SER A 21 -2.12 10.38 8.80
C SER A 21 -2.22 11.66 9.65
N GLY A 22 -2.61 11.54 10.92
CA GLY A 22 -2.63 12.65 11.86
C GLY A 22 -3.72 13.67 11.55
N ARG A 23 -3.33 14.85 11.07
CA ARG A 23 -4.25 15.97 10.75
C ARG A 23 -4.66 16.04 9.28
N ALA A 24 -4.05 15.23 8.41
CA ALA A 24 -4.43 15.20 7.01
C ALA A 24 -5.81 14.54 6.86
N GLU A 25 -6.60 15.05 5.93
CA GLU A 25 -7.88 14.44 5.56
C GLU A 25 -7.64 13.16 4.75
N LEU A 26 -8.53 12.17 4.86
CA LEU A 26 -8.37 10.90 4.13
C LEU A 26 -8.25 11.11 2.61
N SER A 27 -8.95 12.10 2.05
CA SER A 27 -8.90 12.42 0.61
C SER A 27 -7.54 12.98 0.15
N GLU A 28 -6.75 13.54 1.07
CA GLU A 28 -5.39 14.02 0.76
C GLU A 28 -4.37 12.88 0.77
N VAL A 29 -4.69 11.80 1.50
CA VAL A 29 -3.81 10.63 1.70
C VAL A 29 -4.17 9.48 0.76
N LEU A 30 -5.45 9.39 0.37
CA LEU A 30 -6.01 8.32 -0.45
C LEU A 30 -6.52 8.91 -1.77
N ASP A 31 -5.89 8.48 -2.86
CA ASP A 31 -6.33 8.79 -4.21
C ASP A 31 -7.46 7.83 -4.63
N SER A 32 -8.69 8.35 -4.69
CA SER A 32 -9.88 7.58 -5.08
C SER A 32 -9.80 7.02 -6.50
N ALA A 33 -9.21 7.76 -7.42
CA ALA A 33 -9.04 7.34 -8.80
C ALA A 33 -8.01 6.19 -8.88
N HIS A 34 -6.92 6.28 -8.10
CA HIS A 34 -5.96 5.19 -7.98
C HIS A 34 -6.57 3.93 -7.37
N LEU A 35 -7.32 4.07 -6.26
CA LEU A 35 -8.01 2.94 -5.62
C LEU A 35 -9.04 2.30 -6.56
N SER A 36 -9.78 3.11 -7.31
CA SER A 36 -10.68 2.62 -8.36
C SER A 36 -9.92 1.82 -9.42
N TYR A 37 -8.78 2.34 -9.90
CA TYR A 37 -7.94 1.68 -10.89
C TYR A 37 -7.37 0.32 -10.40
N GLU A 38 -6.93 0.25 -9.15
CA GLU A 38 -6.36 -0.95 -8.53
C GLU A 38 -7.41 -2.03 -8.25
N THR A 39 -8.55 -1.64 -7.69
CA THR A 39 -9.60 -2.58 -7.23
C THR A 39 -10.60 -2.94 -8.31
N GLY A 40 -10.73 -2.12 -9.36
CA GLY A 40 -11.77 -2.26 -10.37
C GLY A 40 -13.16 -1.82 -9.90
N ILE A 41 -13.26 -1.23 -8.70
CA ILE A 41 -14.49 -0.67 -8.15
C ILE A 41 -14.72 0.71 -8.79
N PRO A 42 -15.96 1.06 -9.22
CA PRO A 42 -16.25 2.39 -9.71
C PRO A 42 -15.89 3.47 -8.68
N GLU A 43 -15.28 4.58 -9.12
CA GLU A 43 -14.80 5.63 -8.23
C GLU A 43 -15.89 6.19 -7.30
N THR A 44 -17.13 6.32 -7.80
CA THR A 44 -18.28 6.76 -6.99
C THR A 44 -18.57 5.82 -5.82
N VAL A 45 -18.40 4.51 -6.03
CA VAL A 45 -18.55 3.49 -4.98
C VAL A 45 -17.38 3.55 -4.02
N VAL A 46 -16.14 3.73 -4.51
CA VAL A 46 -14.96 3.95 -3.65
C VAL A 46 -15.19 5.15 -2.72
N LEU A 47 -15.59 6.30 -3.26
CA LEU A 47 -15.88 7.50 -2.47
C LEU A 47 -16.97 7.25 -1.42
N THR A 48 -18.00 6.49 -1.77
CA THR A 48 -19.08 6.12 -0.84
C THR A 48 -18.55 5.28 0.31
N LEU A 49 -17.70 4.29 0.03
CA LEU A 49 -17.10 3.41 1.02
C LEU A 49 -16.08 4.15 1.92
N LEU A 50 -15.27 5.03 1.34
CA LEU A 50 -14.33 5.87 2.10
C LEU A 50 -15.05 6.82 3.07
N ALA A 51 -16.28 7.25 2.73
CA ALA A 51 -17.15 8.03 3.61
C ALA A 51 -17.88 7.18 4.68
N GLY A 52 -17.61 5.87 4.76
CA GLY A 52 -18.29 4.95 5.68
C GLY A 52 -19.68 4.51 5.23
N GLY A 53 -20.05 4.80 3.98
CA GLY A 53 -21.30 4.35 3.36
C GLY A 53 -21.26 2.88 2.96
N ARG A 54 -22.36 2.40 2.37
CA ARG A 54 -22.48 1.04 1.84
C ARG A 54 -22.64 1.05 0.33
N ALA A 55 -21.97 0.12 -0.33
CA ALA A 55 -22.17 -0.15 -1.74
C ALA A 55 -23.53 -0.82 -1.98
N VAL A 56 -24.07 -0.65 -3.18
CA VAL A 56 -25.24 -1.40 -3.63
C VAL A 56 -24.87 -2.87 -3.75
N ASP A 57 -25.68 -3.75 -3.17
CA ASP A 57 -25.45 -5.19 -3.26
C ASP A 57 -25.73 -5.67 -4.70
N ILE A 58 -24.68 -6.21 -5.33
CA ILE A 58 -24.74 -6.77 -6.68
C ILE A 58 -24.28 -8.23 -6.65
N SER A 59 -24.89 -9.05 -7.50
CA SER A 59 -24.47 -10.44 -7.64
C SER A 59 -22.99 -10.54 -8.06
N VAL A 60 -22.32 -11.63 -7.67
CA VAL A 60 -20.93 -11.90 -8.07
C VAL A 60 -20.77 -11.86 -9.60
N ALA A 61 -21.73 -12.38 -10.36
CA ALA A 61 -21.71 -12.34 -11.82
C ALA A 61 -21.69 -10.91 -12.37
N GLU A 62 -22.51 -10.03 -11.79
CA GLU A 62 -22.59 -8.62 -12.16
C GLU A 62 -21.28 -7.89 -11.82
N ARG A 63 -20.73 -8.14 -10.63
CA ARG A 63 -19.43 -7.58 -10.20
C ARG A 63 -18.31 -7.99 -11.14
N VAL A 64 -18.21 -9.28 -11.47
CA VAL A 64 -17.18 -9.77 -12.38
C VAL A 64 -17.30 -9.12 -13.76
N ARG A 65 -18.52 -8.96 -14.26
CA ARG A 65 -18.77 -8.27 -15.54
C ARG A 65 -18.31 -6.81 -15.49
N GLN A 66 -18.70 -6.07 -14.44
CA GLN A 66 -18.26 -4.69 -14.25
C GLN A 66 -16.73 -4.59 -14.20
N ARG A 67 -16.05 -5.48 -13.48
CA ARG A 67 -14.60 -5.48 -13.35
C ARG A 67 -13.88 -5.89 -14.64
N LEU A 68 -14.44 -6.79 -15.44
CA LEU A 68 -13.92 -7.11 -16.78
C LEU A 68 -14.06 -5.93 -17.76
N ASP A 69 -15.20 -5.26 -17.74
CA ASP A 69 -15.43 -4.06 -18.56
C ASP A 69 -14.49 -2.93 -18.13
N PHE A 70 -14.39 -2.67 -16.82
CA PHE A 70 -13.49 -1.69 -16.23
C PHE A 70 -12.03 -1.98 -16.60
N LEU A 71 -11.59 -3.23 -16.53
CA LEU A 71 -10.23 -3.62 -16.90
C LEU A 71 -9.93 -3.27 -18.35
N ARG A 72 -10.85 -3.55 -19.28
CA ARG A 72 -10.67 -3.20 -20.70
C ARG A 72 -10.66 -1.69 -20.91
N GLU A 73 -11.44 -0.95 -20.13
CA GLU A 73 -11.58 0.50 -20.23
C GLU A 73 -10.45 1.27 -19.58
N THR A 74 -9.75 0.69 -18.61
CA THR A 74 -8.67 1.38 -17.87
C THR A 74 -7.28 0.88 -18.25
N ARG A 75 -7.10 -0.44 -18.44
CA ARG A 75 -5.80 -1.01 -18.79
C ARG A 75 -5.49 -0.74 -20.26
N ARG A 76 -4.28 -0.26 -20.52
CA ARG A 76 -3.75 0.02 -21.85
C ARG A 76 -2.55 -0.85 -22.12
N ARG A 77 -2.39 -1.19 -23.39
CA ARG A 77 -1.18 -1.82 -23.90
C ARG A 77 -0.01 -0.84 -23.79
N ALA A 78 1.21 -1.35 -23.95
CA ALA A 78 2.42 -0.53 -23.97
C ALA A 78 2.41 0.56 -25.07
N ASP A 79 1.65 0.36 -26.15
CA ASP A 79 1.45 1.34 -27.23
C ASP A 79 0.35 2.38 -26.93
N GLY A 80 -0.21 2.37 -25.71
CA GLY A 80 -1.30 3.25 -25.29
C GLY A 80 -2.67 2.88 -25.82
N LYS A 81 -2.81 1.82 -26.63
CA LYS A 81 -4.10 1.38 -27.18
C LYS A 81 -4.85 0.50 -26.19
N ARG A 82 -6.17 0.40 -26.40
CA ARG A 82 -7.03 -0.55 -25.67
C ARG A 82 -6.69 -1.98 -26.10
N TYR A 83 -6.75 -2.90 -25.16
CA TYR A 83 -6.68 -4.33 -25.47
C TYR A 83 -7.88 -4.75 -26.31
N ALA A 84 -7.61 -5.46 -27.40
CA ALA A 84 -8.64 -6.15 -28.16
C ALA A 84 -9.23 -7.29 -27.33
N LEU A 85 -10.50 -7.64 -27.59
CA LEU A 85 -11.17 -8.71 -26.85
C LEU A 85 -10.45 -10.06 -27.00
N GLU A 86 -9.85 -10.29 -28.16
CA GLU A 86 -9.06 -11.49 -28.47
C GLU A 86 -7.77 -11.57 -27.65
N GLU A 87 -7.11 -10.44 -27.37
CA GLU A 87 -5.90 -10.40 -26.55
C GLU A 87 -6.21 -10.72 -25.09
N ILE A 88 -7.33 -10.19 -24.58
CA ILE A 88 -7.80 -10.50 -23.22
C ILE A 88 -8.21 -11.98 -23.14
N ALA A 89 -8.86 -12.52 -24.18
CA ALA A 89 -9.22 -13.94 -24.25
C ALA A 89 -7.98 -14.83 -24.25
N ALA A 90 -6.96 -14.49 -25.05
CA ALA A 90 -5.68 -15.20 -25.08
C ALA A 90 -4.98 -15.17 -23.71
N ALA A 91 -4.96 -14.02 -23.04
CA ALA A 91 -4.41 -13.89 -21.67
C ALA A 91 -5.16 -14.78 -20.66
N ALA A 92 -6.48 -14.93 -20.81
CA ALA A 92 -7.31 -15.79 -19.98
C ALA A 92 -7.22 -17.29 -20.35
N GLY A 93 -6.56 -17.64 -21.47
CA GLY A 93 -6.49 -19.01 -21.99
C GLY A 93 -7.80 -19.50 -22.61
N VAL A 94 -8.66 -18.61 -23.09
CA VAL A 94 -9.96 -18.96 -23.67
C VAL A 94 -10.18 -18.35 -25.06
N THR A 95 -11.25 -18.76 -25.72
CA THR A 95 -11.63 -18.20 -27.03
C THR A 95 -12.24 -16.81 -26.89
N ARG A 96 -12.19 -16.01 -27.97
CA ARG A 96 -12.88 -14.71 -28.05
C ARG A 96 -14.39 -14.84 -27.80
N GLN A 97 -15.01 -15.94 -28.22
CA GLN A 97 -16.44 -16.19 -28.00
C GLN A 97 -16.73 -16.38 -26.51
N THR A 98 -15.96 -17.23 -25.82
CA THR A 98 -16.08 -17.44 -24.37
C THR A 98 -15.88 -16.13 -23.59
N MET A 99 -14.88 -15.32 -23.96
CA MET A 99 -14.67 -14.00 -23.36
C MET A 99 -15.88 -13.05 -23.59
N SER A 100 -16.49 -13.11 -24.78
CA SER A 100 -17.71 -12.36 -25.04
C SER A 100 -18.91 -12.85 -24.23
N GLU A 101 -18.98 -14.14 -23.90
CA GLU A 101 -20.05 -14.72 -23.07
C GLU A 101 -19.90 -14.30 -21.60
N TRP A 102 -18.67 -14.29 -21.07
CA TRP A 102 -18.40 -13.80 -19.71
C TRP A 102 -18.86 -12.36 -19.53
N ARG A 103 -18.55 -11.48 -20.49
CA ARG A 103 -19.02 -10.09 -20.47
C ARG A 103 -20.54 -9.93 -20.57
N LYS A 104 -21.29 -10.96 -20.96
CA LYS A 104 -22.76 -10.89 -21.05
C LYS A 104 -23.45 -11.52 -19.83
N LYS A 105 -22.97 -12.69 -19.39
CA LYS A 105 -23.70 -13.52 -18.41
C LYS A 105 -22.84 -14.54 -17.68
N GLY A 106 -21.53 -14.58 -17.92
CA GLY A 106 -20.67 -15.68 -17.47
C GLY A 106 -19.68 -15.25 -16.41
N ILE A 107 -19.34 -16.20 -15.55
CA ILE A 107 -18.26 -16.06 -14.58
C ILE A 107 -17.05 -16.82 -15.13
N PRO A 108 -15.86 -16.22 -15.20
CA PRO A 108 -14.64 -16.92 -15.57
C PRO A 108 -14.36 -18.04 -14.57
N GLY A 109 -13.87 -19.17 -15.07
CA GLY A 109 -13.34 -20.22 -14.20
C GLY A 109 -12.14 -19.69 -13.39
N LEU A 110 -11.91 -20.26 -12.21
CA LEU A 110 -10.84 -19.81 -11.30
C LEU A 110 -9.46 -19.75 -11.97
N GLU A 111 -9.15 -20.73 -12.83
CA GLU A 111 -7.89 -20.75 -13.59
C GLU A 111 -7.76 -19.55 -14.54
N SER A 112 -8.81 -19.26 -15.31
CA SER A 112 -8.81 -18.14 -16.24
C SER A 112 -8.80 -16.79 -15.53
N ALA A 113 -9.50 -16.68 -14.40
CA ALA A 113 -9.46 -15.50 -13.54
C ALA A 113 -8.05 -15.27 -12.98
N ASP A 114 -7.36 -16.32 -12.52
CA ASP A 114 -5.98 -16.21 -12.03
C ASP A 114 -4.97 -15.88 -13.15
N ARG A 115 -5.16 -16.44 -14.35
CA ARG A 115 -4.34 -16.07 -15.52
C ARG A 115 -4.48 -14.59 -15.86
N LEU A 116 -5.71 -14.07 -15.91
CA LEU A 116 -5.96 -12.64 -16.11
C LEU A 116 -5.34 -11.79 -15.00
N ARG A 117 -5.50 -12.21 -13.75
CA ARG A 117 -4.92 -11.54 -12.59
C ARG A 117 -3.41 -11.39 -12.73
N ARG A 118 -2.71 -12.48 -13.07
CA ARG A 118 -1.25 -12.45 -13.26
C ARG A 118 -0.85 -11.58 -14.46
N PHE A 119 -1.56 -11.69 -15.58
CA PHE A 119 -1.27 -10.94 -16.80
C PHE A 119 -1.37 -9.42 -16.57
N PHE A 120 -2.37 -8.96 -15.82
CA PHE A 120 -2.59 -7.54 -15.53
C PHE A 120 -2.04 -7.08 -14.16
N SER A 121 -1.31 -7.95 -13.46
CA SER A 121 -0.77 -7.72 -12.10
C SER A 121 -1.85 -7.23 -11.11
N LEU A 122 -3.01 -7.88 -11.12
CA LEU A 122 -4.16 -7.56 -10.27
C LEU A 122 -4.07 -8.24 -8.90
N PRO A 123 -4.77 -7.72 -7.87
CA PRO A 123 -4.87 -8.36 -6.58
C PRO A 123 -5.63 -9.71 -6.63
N PRO A 124 -5.36 -10.67 -5.70
CA PRO A 124 -6.03 -11.97 -5.61
C PRO A 124 -7.56 -11.93 -5.65
N GLY A 125 -8.16 -10.97 -4.93
CA GLY A 125 -9.61 -10.77 -4.86
C GLY A 125 -10.23 -10.04 -6.05
N PHE A 126 -9.46 -9.63 -7.06
CA PHE A 126 -9.93 -8.67 -8.07
C PHE A 126 -11.22 -9.07 -8.78
N PHE A 127 -11.57 -10.34 -8.98
CA PHE A 127 -12.85 -10.68 -9.64
C PHE A 127 -13.99 -10.98 -8.66
N PHE A 128 -13.69 -11.54 -7.49
CA PHE A 128 -14.70 -12.20 -6.66
C PHE A 128 -14.94 -11.51 -5.32
N ALA A 129 -13.94 -10.83 -4.76
CA ALA A 129 -14.07 -10.09 -3.51
C ALA A 129 -15.17 -9.04 -3.62
N ASP A 130 -15.95 -8.86 -2.56
CA ASP A 130 -16.94 -7.78 -2.54
C ASP A 130 -16.29 -6.40 -2.49
N GLU A 131 -17.11 -5.37 -2.66
CA GLU A 131 -16.64 -3.99 -2.71
C GLU A 131 -15.89 -3.57 -1.42
N PRO A 132 -16.40 -3.80 -0.19
CA PRO A 132 -15.66 -3.47 1.02
C PRO A 132 -14.41 -4.34 1.23
N GLU A 133 -14.46 -5.63 0.91
CA GLU A 133 -13.30 -6.53 1.02
C GLU A 133 -12.17 -6.14 0.06
N ALA A 134 -12.48 -5.91 -1.22
CA ALA A 134 -11.47 -5.52 -2.21
C ALA A 134 -10.85 -4.15 -1.89
N LEU A 135 -11.64 -3.22 -1.34
CA LEU A 135 -11.12 -1.92 -0.90
C LEU A 135 -10.27 -2.05 0.36
N ASP A 136 -10.69 -2.83 1.36
CA ASP A 136 -9.91 -3.10 2.57
C ASP A 136 -8.54 -3.69 2.23
N GLU A 137 -8.49 -4.72 1.37
CA GLU A 137 -7.24 -5.35 0.92
C GLU A 137 -6.28 -4.33 0.28
N ALA A 138 -6.78 -3.45 -0.59
CA ALA A 138 -5.97 -2.40 -1.22
C ALA A 138 -5.47 -1.37 -0.20
N LEU A 139 -6.29 -1.04 0.80
CA LEU A 139 -5.94 -0.09 1.85
C LEU A 139 -4.95 -0.66 2.87
N GLN A 140 -4.91 -1.98 3.11
CA GLN A 140 -3.93 -2.59 4.01
C GLN A 140 -2.49 -2.27 3.60
N GLN A 141 -2.18 -2.30 2.30
CA GLN A 141 -0.85 -1.95 1.81
C GLN A 141 -0.51 -0.49 2.11
N ARG A 142 -1.45 0.43 1.86
CA ARG A 142 -1.27 1.87 2.15
C ARG A 142 -1.14 2.15 3.64
N LEU A 143 -1.90 1.43 4.45
CA LEU A 143 -1.80 1.51 5.90
C LEU A 143 -0.40 1.09 6.38
N GLN A 144 0.15 -0.01 5.87
CA GLN A 144 1.52 -0.41 6.19
C GLN A 144 2.56 0.62 5.76
N GLU A 145 2.41 1.22 4.57
CA GLU A 145 3.27 2.30 4.09
C GLU A 145 3.18 3.58 4.95
N LEU A 146 2.01 3.88 5.51
CA LEU A 146 1.81 5.01 6.42
C LEU A 146 2.34 4.72 7.82
N GLU A 147 2.04 3.55 8.38
CA GLU A 147 2.51 3.14 9.70
C GLU A 147 4.06 3.05 9.73
N SER A 148 4.68 2.56 8.67
CA SER A 148 6.16 2.52 8.56
C SER A 148 6.80 3.91 8.48
N ARG A 149 6.17 4.87 7.79
CA ARG A 149 6.65 6.26 7.71
C ARG A 149 6.42 7.03 9.02
N SER A 150 5.32 6.75 9.71
CA SER A 150 4.94 7.42 10.95
C SER A 150 5.57 6.79 12.20
N ASP A 151 6.24 5.64 12.10
CA ASP A 151 6.97 4.99 13.20
C ASP A 151 8.45 5.41 13.20
N PRO A 152 8.85 6.44 13.97
CA PRO A 152 10.24 6.90 14.04
C PRO A 152 11.21 5.85 14.61
N PHE A 153 10.69 4.73 15.13
CA PHE A 153 11.49 3.62 15.68
C PHE A 153 11.44 2.37 14.80
N ALA A 154 10.77 2.38 13.65
CA ALA A 154 10.66 1.20 12.77
C ALA A 154 12.05 0.69 12.34
N GLU A 155 12.94 1.60 11.95
CA GLU A 155 14.33 1.29 11.60
C GLU A 155 15.15 0.74 12.78
N LEU A 156 14.71 1.03 14.01
CA LEU A 156 15.36 0.59 15.25
C LEU A 156 14.83 -0.78 15.72
N ARG A 157 13.81 -1.36 15.08
CA ARG A 157 13.31 -2.72 15.42
C ARG A 157 14.10 -3.84 14.73
N THR A 158 15.43 -3.74 14.75
CA THR A 158 16.31 -4.82 14.27
C THR A 158 16.43 -5.94 15.32
N PRO A 159 16.72 -7.19 14.90
CA PRO A 159 16.90 -8.31 15.83
C PRO A 159 17.92 -8.04 16.95
N GLU A 160 18.95 -7.25 16.67
CA GLU A 160 20.02 -6.88 17.59
C GLU A 160 19.52 -5.92 18.67
N ILE A 161 18.77 -4.88 18.28
CA ILE A 161 18.19 -3.89 19.20
C ILE A 161 17.11 -4.54 20.07
N LEU A 162 16.31 -5.44 19.50
CA LEU A 162 15.30 -6.19 20.27
C LEU A 162 15.94 -7.15 21.28
N ARG A 163 17.04 -7.83 20.92
CA ARG A 163 17.82 -8.65 21.89
C ARG A 163 18.45 -7.80 22.99
N LEU A 164 18.89 -6.59 22.67
CA LEU A 164 19.45 -5.66 23.64
C LEU A 164 18.38 -5.17 24.63
N ALA A 165 17.20 -4.80 24.14
CA ALA A 165 16.05 -4.42 24.97
C ALA A 165 15.57 -5.58 25.85
N ALA A 166 15.48 -6.80 25.30
CA ALA A 166 15.05 -7.99 26.03
C ALA A 166 16.02 -8.41 27.15
N ARG A 167 17.30 -8.01 27.08
CA ARG A 167 18.29 -8.23 28.15
C ARG A 167 18.10 -7.30 29.36
N GLY A 168 17.11 -6.43 29.36
CA GLY A 168 16.70 -5.70 30.56
C GLY A 168 17.70 -4.63 31.03
N LEU A 169 18.58 -4.12 30.16
CA LEU A 169 19.44 -2.97 30.45
C LEU A 169 18.65 -1.65 30.64
N LEU A 170 17.32 -1.71 30.56
CA LEU A 170 16.39 -0.59 30.64
C LEU A 170 16.00 -0.24 32.09
N SER A 171 16.96 -0.14 33.02
CA SER A 171 16.72 0.72 34.18
C SER A 171 16.66 2.17 33.69
N PRO A 172 15.91 3.09 34.32
CA PRO A 172 15.85 4.49 33.86
C PRO A 172 17.24 5.11 33.65
N THR A 173 18.19 4.76 34.53
CA THR A 173 19.60 5.17 34.45
C THR A 173 20.35 4.47 33.31
N GLY A 174 20.08 3.19 33.06
CA GLY A 174 20.66 2.42 31.96
C GLY A 174 20.21 2.92 30.58
N VAL A 175 18.93 3.27 30.44
CA VAL A 175 18.40 3.90 29.21
C VAL A 175 19.10 5.23 28.94
N GLN A 176 19.28 6.05 29.99
CA GLN A 176 19.90 7.36 29.85
C GLN A 176 21.38 7.26 29.50
N ALA A 177 22.10 6.30 30.08
CA ALA A 177 23.48 5.99 29.69
C ALA A 177 23.55 5.52 28.23
N MET A 178 22.68 4.62 27.80
CA MET A 178 22.64 4.15 26.40
C MET A 178 22.34 5.28 25.42
N ALA A 179 21.43 6.18 25.74
CA ALA A 179 21.14 7.36 24.92
C ALA A 179 22.38 8.25 24.77
N GLN A 180 23.12 8.51 25.86
CA GLN A 180 24.36 9.28 25.84
C GLN A 180 25.46 8.59 25.01
N TRP A 181 25.57 7.26 25.09
CA TRP A 181 26.50 6.48 24.27
C TRP A 181 26.12 6.53 22.79
N ALA A 182 24.83 6.39 22.47
CA ALA A 182 24.34 6.50 21.09
C ALA A 182 24.63 7.89 20.50
N GLU A 183 24.40 8.96 21.26
CA GLU A 183 24.75 10.33 20.86
C GLU A 183 26.26 10.52 20.69
N ALA A 184 27.08 9.92 21.56
CA ALA A 184 28.54 10.00 21.46
C ALA A 184 29.07 9.31 20.19
N VAL A 185 28.44 8.20 19.78
CA VAL A 185 28.84 7.42 18.60
C VAL A 185 28.28 8.01 17.30
N THR A 186 27.10 8.65 17.34
CA THR A 186 26.44 9.24 16.16
C THR A 186 26.77 10.72 15.92
N ARG A 187 27.47 11.38 16.86
CA ARG A 187 27.94 12.76 16.65
C ARG A 187 28.85 12.84 15.41
N PRO A 188 28.58 13.75 14.46
CA PRO A 188 29.51 14.01 13.38
C PRO A 188 30.82 14.49 13.98
N VAL A 189 31.95 13.88 13.58
CA VAL A 189 33.28 14.36 13.94
C VAL A 189 33.46 15.75 13.33
N ALA A 190 33.10 16.80 14.08
CA ALA A 190 33.42 18.16 13.71
C ALA A 190 34.94 18.27 13.67
N GLN A 191 35.44 18.56 12.46
CA GLN A 191 36.86 18.65 12.12
C GLN A 191 37.62 19.53 13.13
N SER A 192 38.50 18.92 13.91
CA SER A 192 39.47 19.61 14.74
C SER A 192 40.61 20.13 13.87
N VAL A 193 40.46 21.34 13.31
CA VAL A 193 41.57 22.05 12.66
C VAL A 193 42.61 22.41 13.72
N HIS A 194 43.78 21.84 13.49
CA HIS A 194 45.04 21.92 14.20
C HIS A 194 45.43 23.36 14.62
N LYS A 195 45.53 23.62 15.92
CA LYS A 195 46.32 24.73 16.48
C LYS A 195 47.78 24.22 16.61
N GLY A 196 48.54 24.31 15.52
CA GLY A 196 49.97 24.01 15.46
C GLY A 196 50.75 25.28 15.13
N GLY A 197 51.64 25.68 16.03
CA GLY A 197 52.28 26.99 16.03
C GLY A 197 53.32 27.21 14.92
N ARG A 198 53.62 28.49 14.69
CA ARG A 198 54.92 28.91 14.16
C ARG A 198 55.28 30.25 14.78
N GLY A 199 56.15 30.17 15.80
CA GLY A 199 56.99 31.29 16.19
C GLY A 199 57.94 31.59 15.04
N GLY A 200 58.05 32.87 14.71
CA GLY A 200 59.06 33.42 13.81
C GLY A 200 59.65 34.65 14.49
N GLU A 201 60.64 34.42 15.33
CA GLU A 201 61.63 35.43 15.71
C GLU A 201 62.42 35.83 14.45
N GLY A 202 62.72 37.13 14.33
CA GLY A 202 63.49 37.69 13.21
C GLY A 202 63.63 39.21 13.33
N LEU A 203 64.34 39.65 14.36
CA LEU A 203 64.91 40.99 14.51
C LEU A 203 66.35 41.04 13.97
N ALA A 204 66.81 42.26 13.64
CA ALA A 204 68.12 42.71 13.17
C ALA A 204 68.23 42.82 11.63
N SER A 205 68.27 44.03 11.04
CA SER A 205 69.39 45.01 11.03
C SER A 205 70.58 44.54 10.21
#